data_AF-A0A536SGI5-F1
#
_entry.id   AF-A0A536SGI5-F1
#
_cell.length_a   1.000
_cell.length_b   1.000
_cell.length_c   1.000
_cell.angle_alpha   90.00
_cell.angle_beta   90.00
_cell.angle_gamma   90.00
#
_symmetry.space_group_name_H-M   'P 1'
#
loop_
_entity.id
_entity.type
_entity.pdbx_description
1 polymer ?
#
loop_
_entity_poly.entity_id
_entity_poly.type
_entity_poly.pdbx_seq_one_letter_code
_entity_poly.pdbx_strand_id
1 'polypeptide(L)'
;MRSIVLAAALTVAAPVFAQSGNNLEIIHHPNYDKSVFMPFSPAIKVKSGKLLWLAGGTALPVYHDHPHKRDEVVKHLTNDLEAQVRQTMDGIMQTLKAAGASPKDVV
;
A
#
# COMPACT_ATOMS: atom_id res chain seq x y z
N MET A 1 1.77 42.60 -49.67
CA MET A 1 2.09 42.18 -48.28
C MET A 1 1.28 40.94 -47.97
N ARG A 2 1.92 39.81 -47.63
CA ARG A 2 1.24 38.56 -47.25
C ARG A 2 1.36 38.40 -45.74
N SER A 3 0.25 38.54 -45.02
CA SER A 3 0.21 38.33 -43.58
C SER A 3 0.05 36.83 -43.29
N ILE A 4 1.05 36.23 -42.64
CA ILE A 4 0.98 34.88 -42.10
C ILE A 4 0.42 34.99 -40.68
N VAL A 5 -0.76 34.42 -40.45
CA VAL A 5 -1.33 34.29 -39.10
C VAL A 5 -0.87 32.95 -38.53
N LEU A 6 -0.04 33.00 -37.49
CA LEU A 6 0.42 31.82 -36.77
C LEU A 6 -0.59 31.51 -35.66
N ALA A 7 -1.43 30.49 -35.85
CA ALA A 7 -2.33 30.01 -34.81
C ALA A 7 -1.54 29.14 -33.81
N ALA A 8 -1.35 29.65 -32.60
CA ALA A 8 -0.77 28.88 -31.50
C ALA A 8 -1.82 27.87 -31.00
N ALA A 9 -1.62 26.58 -31.29
CA ALA A 9 -2.44 25.52 -30.72
C ALA A 9 -2.05 25.31 -29.25
N LEU A 10 -2.90 25.73 -28.31
CA LEU A 10 -2.79 25.30 -26.92
C LEU A 10 -3.17 23.82 -26.81
N THR A 11 -2.19 22.95 -26.61
CA THR A 11 -2.42 21.57 -26.19
C THR A 11 -2.84 21.57 -24.72
N VAL A 12 -4.13 21.37 -24.46
CA VAL A 12 -4.63 21.10 -23.10
C VAL A 12 -4.37 19.62 -22.83
N ALA A 13 -3.46 19.32 -21.89
CA ALA A 13 -3.21 17.95 -21.47
C ALA A 13 -4.49 17.39 -20.82
N ALA A 14 -5.07 16.35 -21.41
CA ALA A 14 -6.19 15.64 -20.82
C ALA A 14 -5.76 14.98 -19.49
N PRO A 15 -6.66 14.87 -18.50
CA PRO A 15 -6.35 14.17 -17.26
C PRO A 15 -6.03 12.70 -17.58
N VAL A 16 -4.83 12.26 -17.23
CA VAL A 16 -4.45 10.86 -17.30
C VAL A 16 -5.05 10.18 -16.07
N PHE A 17 -6.18 9.50 -16.25
CA PHE A 17 -6.68 8.60 -15.22
C PHE A 17 -5.74 7.39 -15.13
N ALA A 18 -5.41 6.98 -13.90
CA ALA A 18 -4.63 5.77 -13.68
C ALA A 18 -5.35 4.58 -14.33
N GLN A 19 -4.69 3.92 -15.28
CA GLN A 19 -5.20 2.72 -15.94
C GLN A 19 -5.11 1.54 -14.99
N SER A 20 -5.98 1.53 -13.97
CA SER A 20 -6.22 0.37 -13.11
C SER A 20 -7.12 -0.59 -13.88
N GLY A 21 -6.57 -1.27 -14.89
CA GLY A 21 -7.27 -2.43 -15.46
C GLY A 21 -7.50 -3.50 -14.39
N ASN A 22 -8.17 -4.59 -14.76
CA ASN A 22 -8.29 -5.80 -13.92
C ASN A 22 -6.94 -6.53 -13.77
N ASN A 23 -5.81 -5.83 -13.65
CA ASN A 23 -4.46 -6.39 -13.54
C ASN A 23 -3.87 -6.28 -12.13
N LEU A 24 -4.58 -5.62 -11.20
CA LEU A 24 -4.19 -5.51 -9.80
C LEU A 24 -5.14 -6.33 -8.93
N GLU A 25 -4.62 -6.89 -7.86
CA GLU A 25 -5.38 -7.57 -6.80
C GLU A 25 -4.96 -6.98 -5.46
N ILE A 26 -5.94 -6.50 -4.69
CA ILE A 26 -5.73 -6.02 -3.33
C ILE A 26 -5.67 -7.25 -2.41
N ILE A 27 -4.60 -7.35 -1.61
CA ILE A 27 -4.45 -8.43 -0.64
C ILE A 27 -4.80 -7.90 0.74
N HIS A 28 -5.76 -8.57 1.37
CA HIS A 28 -6.12 -8.40 2.76
C HIS A 28 -5.73 -9.64 3.57
N HIS A 29 -5.38 -9.45 4.85
CA HIS A 29 -5.25 -10.58 5.78
C HIS A 29 -6.63 -11.20 6.09
N PRO A 30 -6.70 -12.48 6.52
CA PRO A 30 -7.97 -13.15 6.84
C PRO A 30 -8.84 -12.47 7.90
N ASN A 31 -8.24 -11.72 8.81
CA ASN A 31 -8.91 -10.97 9.88
C ASN A 31 -9.26 -9.52 9.48
N TYR A 32 -9.39 -9.24 8.18
CA TYR A 32 -9.70 -7.89 7.72
C TYR A 32 -11.09 -7.43 8.19
N ASP A 33 -11.07 -6.42 9.06
CA ASP A 33 -12.27 -5.73 9.52
C ASP A 33 -12.52 -4.48 8.66
N LYS A 34 -13.64 -4.46 7.94
CA LYS A 34 -14.03 -3.34 7.08
C LYS A 34 -14.50 -2.11 7.85
N SER A 35 -14.76 -2.23 9.15
CA SER A 35 -15.10 -1.09 10.00
C SER A 35 -13.88 -0.24 10.38
N VAL A 36 -12.67 -0.81 10.28
CA VAL A 36 -11.41 -0.10 10.50
C VAL A 36 -11.02 0.64 9.24
N PHE A 37 -10.91 1.97 9.33
CA PHE A 37 -10.46 2.78 8.20
C PHE A 37 -8.95 2.63 8.00
N MET A 38 -8.57 2.09 6.84
CA MET A 38 -7.19 1.97 6.39
C MET A 38 -7.01 2.76 5.09
N PRO A 39 -6.16 3.81 5.07
CA PRO A 39 -5.97 4.63 3.87
C PRO A 39 -5.08 3.97 2.80
N PHE A 40 -4.63 2.74 3.05
CA PHE A 40 -3.83 1.93 2.14
C PHE A 40 -4.19 0.44 2.29
N SER A 41 -3.71 -0.41 1.39
CA SER A 41 -3.86 -1.85 1.48
C SER A 41 -2.56 -2.52 1.95
N PRO A 42 -2.62 -3.63 2.72
CA PRO A 42 -1.41 -4.34 3.17
C PRO A 42 -0.49 -4.74 2.02
N ALA A 43 -1.05 -5.23 0.91
CA ALA A 43 -0.30 -5.49 -0.31
C ALA A 43 -1.15 -5.36 -1.57
N ILE A 44 -0.47 -5.19 -2.71
CA ILE A 44 -1.05 -5.23 -4.05
C ILE A 44 -0.25 -6.23 -4.90
N LYS A 45 -0.95 -7.20 -5.49
CA LYS A 45 -0.39 -8.17 -6.43
C LYS A 45 -0.64 -7.71 -7.86
N VAL A 46 0.39 -7.75 -8.70
CA VAL A 46 0.29 -7.49 -10.14
C VAL A 46 0.04 -8.80 -10.89
N LYS A 47 -1.16 -8.99 -11.43
CA LYS A 47 -1.62 -10.25 -12.04
C LYS A 47 -0.96 -10.57 -13.38
N SER A 48 -0.41 -9.59 -14.09
CA SER A 48 0.33 -9.78 -15.34
C SER A 48 1.78 -10.25 -15.13
N GLY A 49 2.19 -10.56 -13.90
CA GLY A 49 3.53 -11.01 -13.56
C GLY A 49 3.58 -11.66 -12.17
N LYS A 50 4.75 -11.58 -11.51
CA LYS A 50 4.98 -12.14 -10.17
C LYS A 50 5.33 -11.08 -9.13
N LEU A 51 5.01 -9.81 -9.39
CA LEU A 51 5.31 -8.72 -8.47
C LEU A 51 4.24 -8.62 -7.38
N LEU A 52 4.71 -8.56 -6.14
CA LEU A 52 3.92 -8.29 -4.94
C LEU A 52 4.50 -7.04 -4.27
N TRP A 53 3.71 -5.98 -4.17
CA TRP A 53 4.09 -4.75 -3.49
C TRP A 53 3.51 -4.77 -2.09
N LEU A 54 4.38 -4.73 -1.08
CA LEU A 54 3.98 -4.64 0.33
C LEU A 54 3.96 -3.17 0.76
N ALA A 55 2.96 -2.78 1.54
CA ALA A 55 3.02 -1.53 2.29
C ALA A 55 4.16 -1.59 3.33
N GLY A 56 4.65 -0.41 3.75
CA GLY A 56 5.63 -0.33 4.83
C GLY A 56 5.08 -0.91 6.13
N GLY A 57 5.84 -1.82 6.75
CA GLY A 57 5.51 -2.38 8.06
C GLY A 57 5.91 -1.45 9.21
N THR A 58 5.18 -1.54 10.31
CA THR A 58 5.54 -0.90 11.59
C THR A 58 5.33 -1.91 12.73
N ALA A 59 5.67 -1.53 13.96
CA ALA A 59 5.43 -2.34 15.15
C ALA A 59 3.95 -2.37 15.60
N LEU A 60 3.07 -1.60 14.98
CA LEU A 60 1.63 -1.67 15.22
C LEU A 60 1.00 -2.85 14.46
N PRO A 61 -0.13 -3.42 14.94
CA PRO A 61 -0.90 -4.39 14.16
C PRO A 61 -1.23 -3.85 12.76
N VAL A 62 -1.25 -4.70 11.72
CA VAL A 62 -1.51 -4.25 10.33
C VAL A 62 -2.83 -3.49 10.20
N TYR A 63 -3.85 -3.88 10.96
CA TYR A 63 -5.10 -3.15 11.09
C TYR A 63 -5.17 -2.46 12.45
N HIS A 64 -5.26 -1.14 12.42
CA HIS A 64 -5.42 -0.26 13.57
C HIS A 64 -6.10 1.03 13.09
N ASP A 65 -6.57 1.87 14.01
CA ASP A 65 -7.31 3.06 13.62
C ASP A 65 -6.45 4.13 12.93
N HIS A 66 -7.03 4.73 11.90
CA HIS A 66 -6.56 5.98 11.31
C HIS A 66 -7.68 7.04 11.38
N PRO A 67 -7.42 8.24 11.95
CA PRO A 67 -6.17 8.67 12.58
C PRO A 67 -5.82 7.83 13.81
N HIS A 68 -4.52 7.70 14.09
CA HIS A 68 -4.03 6.87 15.18
C HIS A 68 -4.64 7.28 16.54
N LYS A 69 -5.19 6.31 17.26
CA LYS A 69 -5.65 6.47 18.64
C LYS A 69 -4.50 6.27 19.61
N ARG A 70 -4.31 7.20 20.56
CA ARG A 70 -3.14 7.20 21.45
C ARG A 70 -3.08 5.97 22.35
N ASP A 71 -4.22 5.55 22.88
CA ASP A 71 -4.43 4.38 23.72
C ASP A 71 -4.12 3.06 22.99
N GLU A 72 -4.43 2.96 21.69
CA GLU A 72 -4.03 1.83 20.86
C GLU A 72 -2.51 1.80 20.63
N VAL A 73 -1.91 2.95 20.32
CA VAL A 73 -0.47 3.04 20.08
C VAL A 73 0.32 2.63 21.32
N VAL A 74 0.00 3.14 22.52
CA VAL A 74 0.72 2.76 23.75
C VAL A 74 0.54 1.29 24.13
N LYS A 75 -0.56 0.66 23.73
CA LYS A 75 -0.83 -0.74 24.00
C LYS A 75 0.09 -1.67 23.22
N HIS A 76 0.44 -1.28 21.99
CA HIS A 76 1.17 -2.15 21.07
C HIS A 76 2.64 -1.74 20.89
N LEU A 77 2.93 -0.44 20.90
CA LEU A 77 4.27 0.09 20.66
C LEU A 77 5.07 0.10 21.97
N THR A 78 5.99 -0.86 22.09
CA THR A 78 6.93 -0.93 23.21
C THR A 78 8.04 0.11 23.05
N ASN A 79 8.67 0.55 24.14
CA ASN A 79 9.87 1.40 24.07
C ASN A 79 11.15 0.54 23.96
N ASP A 80 11.17 -0.39 23.02
CA ASP A 80 12.29 -1.28 22.74
C ASP A 80 12.39 -1.51 21.22
N LEU A 81 13.53 -1.11 20.65
CA LEU A 81 13.75 -1.20 19.21
C LEU A 81 13.78 -2.66 18.73
N GLU A 82 14.36 -3.57 19.51
CA GLU A 82 14.44 -4.98 19.08
C GLU A 82 13.04 -5.59 19.00
N ALA A 83 12.21 -5.37 20.03
CA ALA A 83 10.82 -5.79 20.04
C ALA A 83 10.03 -5.19 18.86
N GLN A 84 10.21 -3.88 18.58
CA GLN A 84 9.54 -3.23 17.45
C GLN A 84 9.93 -3.83 16.09
N VAL A 85 11.21 -4.16 15.89
CA VAL A 85 11.68 -4.82 14.66
C VAL A 85 11.04 -6.20 14.52
N ARG A 86 10.99 -6.99 15.60
CA ARG A 86 10.35 -8.32 15.57
C ARG A 86 8.87 -8.22 15.21
N GLN A 87 8.13 -7.33 15.86
CA GLN A 87 6.70 -7.09 15.58
C GLN A 87 6.48 -6.64 14.13
N THR A 88 7.34 -5.75 13.63
CA THR A 88 7.28 -5.28 12.24
C THR A 88 7.47 -6.44 11.27
N MET A 89 8.49 -7.28 11.49
CA MET A 89 8.76 -8.43 10.64
C MET A 89 7.61 -9.45 10.71
N ASP A 90 7.02 -9.69 11.88
CA ASP A 90 5.85 -10.56 12.02
C ASP A 90 4.66 -10.08 11.17
N GLY A 91 4.38 -8.78 11.17
CA GLY A 91 3.33 -8.18 10.32
C GLY A 91 3.64 -8.31 8.82
N ILE A 92 4.90 -8.15 8.41
CA ILE A 92 5.35 -8.38 7.03
C ILE A 92 5.14 -9.86 6.65
N MET A 93 5.52 -10.80 7.51
CA MET A 93 5.34 -12.23 7.26
C MET A 93 3.87 -12.63 7.16
N GLN A 94 2.98 -12.04 7.97
CA GLN A 94 1.54 -12.23 7.85
C GLN A 94 1.02 -11.74 6.49
N THR A 95 1.52 -10.60 6.02
CA THR A 95 1.14 -10.04 4.71
C THR A 95 1.62 -10.91 3.55
N LEU A 96 2.86 -11.38 3.60
CA LEU A 96 3.40 -12.35 2.62
C LEU A 96 2.54 -13.62 2.58
N LYS A 97 2.23 -14.19 3.75
CA LYS A 97 1.40 -15.39 3.87
C LYS A 97 0.00 -15.16 3.28
N ALA A 98 -0.64 -14.02 3.55
CA ALA A 98 -1.95 -13.67 2.99
C ALA A 98 -1.92 -13.56 1.45
N ALA A 99 -0.79 -13.14 0.87
CA ALA A 99 -0.59 -13.08 -0.58
C ALA A 99 -0.28 -14.44 -1.23
N GLY A 100 -0.04 -15.49 -0.42
CA GLY A 100 0.47 -16.79 -0.89
C GLY A 100 1.98 -16.80 -1.15
N ALA A 101 2.73 -15.86 -0.58
CA ALA A 101 4.18 -15.72 -0.70
C ALA A 101 4.90 -16.09 0.61
N SER A 102 6.23 -16.05 0.58
CA SER A 102 7.10 -16.35 1.70
C SER A 102 8.30 -15.39 1.76
N PRO A 103 9.06 -15.34 2.87
CA PRO A 103 10.30 -14.55 2.93
C PRO A 103 11.37 -14.96 1.89
N LYS A 104 11.27 -16.14 1.28
CA LYS A 104 12.19 -16.54 0.18
C LYS A 104 11.92 -15.80 -1.14
N ASP A 105 10.78 -15.13 -1.24
CA ASP A 105 10.33 -14.43 -2.44
C ASP A 105 10.64 -12.92 -2.40
N VAL A 106 11.26 -12.43 -1.32
CA VAL A 106 11.65 -11.03 -1.14
C VAL A 106 12.92 -10.73 -1.95
N VAL A 107 12.96 -9.56 -2.61
CA VAL A 107 14.06 -9.07 -3.48
C VAL A 107 14.63 -7.74 -3.02
#